data_AF-A0A9Q4BM96-F1
#
_entry.id   AF-A0A9Q4BM96-F1
#
_cell.length_a   1.000
_cell.length_b   1.000
_cell.length_c   1.000
_cell.angle_alpha   90.00
_cell.angle_beta   90.00
_cell.angle_gamma   90.00
#
_symmetry.space_group_name_H-M   'P 1'
#
loop_
_entity.id
_entity.type
_entity.pdbx_description
1 polymer ?
#
loop_
_entity_poly.entity_id
_entity_poly.type
_entity_poly.pdbx_seq_one_letter_code
_entity_poly.pdbx_strand_id
1 'polypeptide(L)'
;MKTDRKRKSLNTLEILEKENITPEELNALAKYCCNISYMFVIKNRSKIAPCFLGGEYNYKDFAISAVTPLFLRNQQNEFSIRTAFKNWDSPIRTQTEVMEFLHKLIKSRVDQHLSESIRSSDPYYTKLQRTIYHFARKQNFKLIRHSGRAYFVKSGTKAEGRRLIDEESFEAIPYYLLSNDETLLTDIASYLEAETDFHPAIPVNILIRRLKYLRGCDEYCCEVNPGENCEPRCETHPNYMDDAIHVNDMISRAVSMSTAKLDKFYLGRNKLNSHEAGFLKAAIADMAWDIQHGFSCHGLHYYLDTYINSLSREVYESKYQNILEYMLKTIKTTIAQSMVN
;
A
#
# COMPACT_ATOMS: atom_id res chain seq x y z
N MET A 1 7.15 -48.02 18.92
CA MET A 1 8.31 -47.35 18.27
C MET A 1 8.00 -45.87 18.10
N LYS A 2 8.60 -45.00 18.93
CA LYS A 2 8.47 -43.55 18.82
C LYS A 2 9.41 -43.08 17.70
N THR A 3 8.87 -42.50 16.65
CA THR A 3 9.61 -41.92 15.53
C THR A 3 10.18 -40.57 15.95
N ASP A 4 11.45 -40.57 16.30
CA ASP A 4 12.24 -39.40 16.66
C ASP A 4 12.62 -38.63 15.38
N ARG A 5 11.70 -37.79 14.86
CA ARG A 5 12.02 -36.85 13.76
C ARG A 5 12.79 -35.66 14.35
N LYS A 6 14.10 -35.83 14.53
CA LYS A 6 15.04 -34.70 14.69
C LYS A 6 14.87 -33.75 13.50
N ARG A 7 14.28 -32.58 13.71
CA ARG A 7 14.35 -31.45 12.78
C ARG A 7 15.83 -31.05 12.69
N LYS A 8 16.54 -31.49 11.64
CA LYS A 8 17.86 -30.93 11.30
C LYS A 8 17.66 -29.42 11.11
N SER A 9 18.27 -28.62 11.99
CA SER A 9 18.40 -27.18 11.78
C SER A 9 19.15 -26.96 10.47
N LEU A 10 18.61 -26.12 9.59
CA LEU A 10 19.26 -25.75 8.33
C LEU A 10 20.59 -25.05 8.67
N ASN A 11 21.73 -25.65 8.31
CA ASN A 11 23.04 -25.00 8.47
C ASN A 11 23.29 -24.10 7.26
N THR A 12 22.74 -22.89 7.33
CA THR A 12 22.71 -21.93 6.24
C THR A 12 24.10 -21.41 5.86
N LEU A 13 25.02 -21.37 6.83
CA LEU A 13 26.43 -21.01 6.61
C LEU A 13 27.10 -22.02 5.67
N GLU A 14 27.02 -23.31 5.99
CA GLU A 14 27.60 -24.38 5.18
C GLU A 14 27.04 -24.39 3.75
N ILE A 15 25.75 -24.11 3.57
CA ILE A 15 25.12 -24.05 2.24
C ILE A 15 25.68 -22.89 1.41
N LEU A 16 25.90 -21.71 2.01
CA LEU A 16 26.38 -20.52 1.29
C LEU A 16 27.88 -20.58 0.97
N GLU A 17 28.66 -21.27 1.80
CA GLU A 17 30.10 -21.48 1.62
C GLU A 17 30.43 -22.54 0.55
N LYS A 18 29.58 -23.57 0.39
CA LYS A 18 29.78 -24.64 -0.62
C LYS A 18 29.92 -24.09 -2.04
N GLU A 19 30.87 -24.65 -2.79
CA GLU A 19 31.02 -24.34 -4.22
C GLU A 19 29.82 -24.81 -5.05
N ASN A 20 29.31 -26.00 -4.73
CA ASN A 20 28.15 -26.62 -5.38
C ASN A 20 27.02 -26.85 -4.36
N ILE A 21 25.90 -26.16 -4.56
CA ILE A 21 24.68 -26.30 -3.76
C ILE A 21 23.76 -27.30 -4.44
N THR A 22 23.27 -28.32 -3.72
CA THR A 22 22.30 -29.26 -4.30
C THR A 22 20.92 -28.61 -4.49
N PRO A 23 20.08 -29.13 -5.40
CA PRO A 23 18.71 -28.63 -5.55
C PRO A 23 17.89 -28.67 -4.24
N GLU A 24 18.08 -29.69 -3.39
CA GLU A 24 17.40 -29.80 -2.10
C GLU A 24 17.85 -28.72 -1.11
N GLU A 25 19.15 -28.46 -1.04
CA GLU A 25 19.73 -27.43 -0.17
C GLU A 25 19.29 -26.02 -0.61
N LEU A 26 19.30 -25.78 -1.92
CA LEU A 26 18.82 -24.53 -2.51
C LEU A 26 17.33 -24.31 -2.23
N ASN A 27 16.50 -25.34 -2.38
CA ASN A 27 15.07 -25.28 -2.08
C ASN A 27 14.80 -25.03 -0.59
N ALA A 28 15.61 -25.60 0.30
CA ALA A 28 15.49 -25.37 1.74
C ALA A 28 15.86 -23.93 2.10
N LEU A 29 16.95 -23.39 1.52
CA LEU A 29 17.35 -22.00 1.66
C LEU A 29 16.31 -21.03 1.09
N ALA A 30 15.74 -21.33 -0.09
CA ALA A 30 14.70 -20.54 -0.72
C ALA A 30 13.43 -20.48 0.14
N LYS A 31 12.96 -21.62 0.65
CA LYS A 31 11.83 -21.66 1.60
C LYS A 31 12.09 -20.82 2.84
N TYR A 32 13.31 -20.91 3.39
CA TYR A 32 13.70 -20.11 4.55
C TYR A 32 13.64 -18.60 4.24
N CYS A 33 14.19 -18.17 3.10
CA CYS A 33 14.18 -16.78 2.69
C CYS A 33 12.77 -16.26 2.36
N CYS A 34 11.92 -17.07 1.72
CA CYS A 34 10.52 -16.75 1.47
C CYS A 34 9.74 -16.55 2.77
N ASN A 35 9.99 -17.36 3.80
CA ASN A 35 9.34 -17.19 5.10
C ASN A 35 9.75 -15.87 5.76
N ILE A 36 11.04 -15.51 5.74
CA ILE A 36 11.49 -14.20 6.24
C ILE A 36 10.82 -13.06 5.46
N SER A 37 10.83 -13.16 4.12
CA SER A 37 10.21 -12.18 3.23
C SER A 37 8.73 -11.99 3.55
N TYR A 38 7.99 -13.10 3.68
CA TYR A 38 6.58 -13.08 4.01
C TYR A 38 6.30 -12.41 5.35
N MET A 39 7.11 -12.70 6.38
CA MET A 39 6.99 -12.03 7.69
C MET A 39 7.20 -10.52 7.59
N PHE A 40 8.16 -10.07 6.77
CA PHE A 40 8.35 -8.63 6.51
C PHE A 40 7.18 -8.01 5.76
N VAL A 41 6.64 -8.72 4.76
CA VAL A 41 5.49 -8.28 3.96
C VAL A 41 4.25 -8.12 4.84
N ILE A 42 3.93 -9.14 5.65
CA ILE A 42 2.78 -9.10 6.58
C ILE A 42 2.94 -7.97 7.60
N LYS A 43 4.15 -7.76 8.14
CA LYS A 43 4.43 -6.65 9.07
C LYS A 43 4.23 -5.27 8.41
N ASN A 44 4.39 -5.17 7.10
CA ASN A 44 4.22 -3.93 6.33
C ASN A 44 2.95 -3.94 5.47
N ARG A 45 1.94 -4.76 5.80
CA ARG A 45 0.73 -4.96 5.00
C ARG A 45 0.08 -3.65 4.52
N SER A 46 0.02 -2.62 5.36
CA SER A 46 -0.60 -1.33 5.02
C SER A 46 0.14 -0.58 3.91
N LYS A 47 1.46 -0.76 3.79
CA LYS A 47 2.28 -0.14 2.75
C LYS A 47 2.24 -0.90 1.44
N ILE A 48 2.00 -2.21 1.51
CA ILE A 48 2.04 -3.13 0.36
C ILE A 48 0.63 -3.32 -0.22
N ALA A 49 -0.43 -3.13 0.57
CA ALA A 49 -1.82 -3.22 0.14
C ALA A 49 -2.15 -2.48 -1.17
N PRO A 50 -1.62 -1.26 -1.43
CA PRO A 50 -1.86 -0.54 -2.69
C PRO A 50 -1.29 -1.26 -3.93
N CYS A 51 -0.27 -2.10 -3.78
CA CYS A 51 0.36 -2.84 -4.88
C CYS A 51 -0.52 -3.97 -5.43
N PHE A 52 -1.65 -4.29 -4.78
CA PHE A 52 -2.56 -5.37 -5.17
C PHE A 52 -3.83 -4.90 -5.89
N LEU A 53 -3.86 -3.62 -6.30
CA LEU A 53 -4.91 -3.05 -7.14
C LEU A 53 -4.77 -3.65 -8.56
N GLY A 54 -5.42 -4.79 -8.79
CA GLY A 54 -5.30 -5.57 -10.03
C GLY A 54 -5.57 -7.08 -9.86
N GLY A 55 -5.57 -7.58 -8.61
CA GLY A 55 -6.17 -8.88 -8.27
C GLY A 55 -5.37 -10.14 -8.57
N GLU A 56 -4.18 -10.05 -9.18
CA GLU A 56 -3.36 -11.23 -9.51
C GLU A 56 -2.26 -11.55 -8.50
N TYR A 57 -1.94 -10.63 -7.59
CA TYR A 57 -0.86 -10.79 -6.60
C TYR A 57 -1.44 -10.85 -5.19
N ASN A 58 -1.05 -11.87 -4.40
CA ASN A 58 -1.29 -11.88 -2.95
C ASN A 58 0.03 -11.60 -2.17
N TYR A 59 -0.06 -11.41 -0.85
CA TYR A 59 1.12 -11.12 -0.01
C TYR A 59 2.22 -12.20 -0.10
N LYS A 60 1.83 -13.46 -0.33
CA LYS A 60 2.77 -14.57 -0.49
C LYS A 60 3.45 -14.52 -1.85
N ASP A 61 2.71 -14.22 -2.92
CA ASP A 61 3.26 -14.05 -4.27
C ASP A 61 4.23 -12.86 -4.30
N PHE A 62 3.87 -11.75 -3.66
CA PHE A 62 4.74 -10.60 -3.48
C PHE A 62 6.03 -10.95 -2.73
N ALA A 63 5.91 -11.70 -1.63
CA ALA A 63 7.06 -12.14 -0.84
C ALA A 63 8.00 -13.06 -1.65
N ILE A 64 7.42 -13.95 -2.46
CA ILE A 64 8.17 -14.84 -3.35
C ILE A 64 8.86 -14.02 -4.45
N SER A 65 8.13 -13.18 -5.19
CA SER A 65 8.67 -12.35 -6.26
C SER A 65 9.79 -11.43 -5.80
N ALA A 66 9.70 -10.89 -4.57
CA ALA A 66 10.76 -10.06 -4.00
C ALA A 66 12.10 -10.80 -3.81
N VAL A 67 12.07 -12.11 -3.53
CA VAL A 67 13.30 -12.88 -3.24
C VAL A 67 13.71 -13.81 -4.37
N THR A 68 12.83 -14.13 -5.33
CA THR A 68 13.16 -14.96 -6.50
C THR A 68 14.46 -14.54 -7.20
N PRO A 69 14.74 -13.24 -7.42
CA PRO A 69 16.00 -12.81 -8.05
C PRO A 69 17.27 -13.27 -7.31
N LEU A 70 17.22 -13.51 -6.00
CA LEU A 70 18.35 -14.01 -5.23
C LEU A 70 18.77 -15.43 -5.62
N PHE A 71 17.83 -16.20 -6.17
CA PHE A 71 18.00 -17.61 -6.56
C PHE A 71 18.17 -17.79 -8.07
N LEU A 72 18.21 -16.69 -8.83
CA LEU A 72 18.60 -16.71 -10.24
C LEU A 72 20.12 -16.69 -10.36
N ARG A 73 20.62 -17.39 -11.39
CA ARG A 73 22.04 -17.39 -11.73
C ARG A 73 22.37 -16.13 -12.53
N ASN A 74 23.50 -15.51 -12.21
CA ASN A 74 24.06 -14.40 -12.97
C ASN A 74 24.76 -14.89 -14.25
N GLN A 75 25.35 -13.96 -15.01
CA GLN A 75 26.10 -14.26 -16.24
C GLN A 75 27.33 -15.17 -15.99
N GLN A 76 27.85 -15.17 -14.76
CA GLN A 76 28.96 -16.02 -14.30
C GLN A 76 28.48 -17.37 -13.74
N ASN A 77 27.21 -17.72 -13.95
CA ASN A 77 26.58 -18.96 -13.48
C ASN A 77 26.54 -19.11 -11.94
N GLU A 78 26.71 -18.02 -11.18
CA GLU A 78 26.61 -18.00 -9.72
C GLU A 78 25.23 -17.50 -9.27
N PHE A 79 24.71 -18.03 -8.16
CA PHE A 79 23.50 -17.50 -7.55
C PHE A 79 23.73 -16.13 -6.92
N SER A 80 22.83 -15.19 -7.19
CA SER A 80 22.91 -13.81 -6.67
C SER A 80 23.04 -13.73 -5.15
N ILE A 81 22.43 -14.66 -4.39
CA ILE A 81 22.56 -14.75 -2.94
C ILE A 81 24.00 -15.07 -2.48
N ARG A 82 24.76 -15.87 -3.26
CA ARG A 82 26.17 -16.17 -2.95
C ARG A 82 27.06 -14.98 -3.28
N THR A 83 26.81 -14.30 -4.39
CA THR A 83 27.53 -13.07 -4.71
C THR A 83 27.32 -12.01 -3.63
N ALA A 84 26.08 -11.86 -3.12
CA ALA A 84 25.77 -10.96 -2.01
C ALA A 84 26.45 -11.39 -0.69
N PHE A 85 26.58 -12.70 -0.44
CA PHE A 85 27.28 -13.23 0.72
C PHE A 85 28.79 -12.98 0.66
N LYS A 86 29.44 -13.24 -0.49
CA LYS A 86 30.88 -13.02 -0.69
C LYS A 86 31.28 -11.55 -0.61
N ASN A 87 30.40 -10.66 -1.08
CA ASN A 87 30.65 -9.21 -1.12
C ASN A 87 30.10 -8.48 0.11
N TRP A 88 29.76 -9.19 1.18
CA TRP A 88 29.27 -8.55 2.39
C TRP A 88 30.41 -7.86 3.15
N ASP A 89 30.19 -6.63 3.59
CA ASP A 89 31.23 -5.78 4.20
C ASP A 89 31.83 -6.37 5.48
N SER A 90 31.10 -7.26 6.16
CA SER A 90 31.55 -7.93 7.38
C SER A 90 31.78 -9.42 7.13
N PRO A 91 32.93 -10.00 7.49
CA PRO A 91 33.14 -11.43 7.35
C PRO A 91 32.15 -12.19 8.23
N ILE A 92 31.37 -13.07 7.60
CA ILE A 92 30.37 -13.90 8.28
C ILE A 92 31.03 -15.22 8.68
N ARG A 93 31.09 -15.52 9.98
CA ARG A 93 31.80 -16.69 10.53
C ARG A 93 30.90 -17.62 11.33
N THR A 94 29.74 -17.11 11.77
CA THR A 94 28.80 -17.87 12.61
C THR A 94 27.43 -17.99 11.96
N GLN A 95 26.70 -19.05 12.32
CA GLN A 95 25.33 -19.24 11.85
C GLN A 95 24.42 -18.06 12.25
N THR A 96 24.64 -17.44 13.40
CA THR A 96 23.86 -16.25 13.82
C THR A 96 24.10 -15.06 12.90
N GLU A 97 25.36 -14.79 12.54
CA GLU A 97 25.72 -13.70 11.61
C GLU A 97 25.13 -13.94 10.21
N VAL A 98 25.08 -15.19 9.74
CA VAL A 98 24.40 -15.54 8.47
C VAL A 98 22.92 -15.18 8.54
N MET A 99 22.28 -15.45 9.67
CA MET A 99 20.85 -15.18 9.84
C MET A 99 20.59 -13.67 9.87
N GLU A 100 21.45 -12.89 10.51
CA GLU A 100 21.37 -11.42 10.46
C GLU A 100 21.60 -10.87 9.05
N PHE A 101 22.59 -11.40 8.34
CA PHE A 101 22.85 -11.08 6.93
C PHE A 101 21.61 -11.35 6.08
N LEU A 102 21.02 -12.54 6.17
CA LEU A 102 19.84 -12.91 5.41
C LEU A 102 18.64 -12.02 5.75
N HIS A 103 18.40 -11.72 7.02
CA HIS A 103 17.34 -10.79 7.41
C HIS A 103 17.52 -9.40 6.80
N LYS A 104 18.75 -8.85 6.84
CA LYS A 104 19.06 -7.53 6.25
C LYS A 104 18.92 -7.55 4.73
N LEU A 105 19.47 -8.57 4.07
CA LEU A 105 19.42 -8.73 2.62
C LEU A 105 17.97 -8.86 2.14
N ILE A 106 17.19 -9.77 2.74
CA ILE A 106 15.80 -10.03 2.34
C ILE A 106 14.94 -8.79 2.59
N LYS A 107 15.10 -8.12 3.74
CA LYS A 107 14.40 -6.86 4.00
C LYS A 107 14.68 -5.83 2.91
N SER A 108 15.95 -5.64 2.55
CA SER A 108 16.35 -4.71 1.48
C SER A 108 15.68 -5.07 0.14
N ARG A 109 15.63 -6.36 -0.21
CA ARG A 109 14.95 -6.84 -1.43
C ARG A 109 13.44 -6.60 -1.42
N VAL A 110 12.78 -6.84 -0.29
CA VAL A 110 11.34 -6.55 -0.13
C VAL A 110 11.08 -5.05 -0.27
N ASP A 111 11.90 -4.19 0.33
CA ASP A 111 11.77 -2.74 0.23
C ASP A 111 12.01 -2.23 -1.21
N GLN A 112 12.98 -2.83 -1.93
CA GLN A 112 13.22 -2.55 -3.36
C GLN A 112 12.03 -2.94 -4.22
N HIS A 113 11.53 -4.17 -4.06
CA HIS A 113 10.41 -4.69 -4.83
C HIS A 113 9.11 -3.92 -4.55
N LEU A 114 8.90 -3.48 -3.31
CA LEU A 114 7.80 -2.57 -2.95
C LEU A 114 7.92 -1.23 -3.66
N SER A 115 9.11 -0.64 -3.65
CA SER A 115 9.36 0.63 -4.32
C SER A 115 9.18 0.52 -5.84
N GLU A 116 9.45 -0.63 -6.44
CA GLU A 116 9.18 -0.89 -7.87
C GLU A 116 7.70 -1.11 -8.14
N SER A 117 7.03 -1.89 -7.30
CA SER A 117 5.60 -2.20 -7.44
C SER A 117 4.72 -0.96 -7.29
N ILE A 118 5.04 -0.07 -6.34
CA ILE A 118 4.37 1.22 -6.19
C ILE A 118 4.59 2.10 -7.44
N ARG A 119 5.82 2.07 -7.99
CA ARG A 119 6.15 2.84 -9.20
C ARG A 119 5.40 2.34 -10.42
N SER A 120 5.22 1.03 -10.55
CA SER A 120 4.46 0.44 -11.66
C SER A 120 2.95 0.59 -11.49
N SER A 121 2.43 0.58 -10.26
CA SER A 121 1.00 0.75 -10.00
C SER A 121 0.55 2.20 -10.09
N ASP A 122 1.42 3.17 -9.79
CA ASP A 122 1.09 4.60 -9.78
C ASP A 122 2.24 5.49 -10.28
N PRO A 123 2.46 5.55 -11.61
CA PRO A 123 3.53 6.36 -12.21
C PRO A 123 3.39 7.85 -11.90
N TYR A 124 2.16 8.34 -11.77
CA TYR A 124 1.89 9.75 -11.48
C TYR A 124 2.22 10.12 -10.03
N TYR A 125 1.84 9.28 -9.05
CA TYR A 125 2.29 9.44 -7.66
C TYR A 125 3.81 9.47 -7.57
N THR A 126 4.49 8.62 -8.34
CA THR A 126 5.96 8.59 -8.39
C THR A 126 6.55 9.89 -8.94
N LYS A 127 5.97 10.43 -10.02
CA LYS A 127 6.37 11.72 -10.61
C LYS A 127 6.22 12.84 -9.58
N LEU A 128 5.05 12.95 -8.94
CA LEU A 128 4.80 13.93 -7.88
C LEU A 128 5.74 13.77 -6.69
N GLN A 129 5.96 12.54 -6.23
CA GLN A 129 6.89 12.28 -5.14
C GLN A 129 8.30 12.78 -5.48
N ARG A 130 8.81 12.50 -6.69
CA ARG A 130 10.14 13.00 -7.11
C ARG A 130 10.19 14.53 -7.14
N THR A 131 9.16 15.16 -7.69
CA THR A 131 9.04 16.61 -7.77
C THR A 131 9.04 17.26 -6.38
N ILE A 132 8.23 16.77 -5.45
CA ILE A 132 8.17 17.32 -4.09
C ILE A 132 9.49 17.10 -3.34
N TYR A 133 10.15 15.95 -3.52
CA TYR A 133 11.47 15.71 -2.92
C TYR A 133 12.54 16.66 -3.50
N HIS A 134 12.44 17.02 -4.78
CA HIS A 134 13.30 18.03 -5.38
C HIS A 134 13.04 19.41 -4.75
N PHE A 135 11.78 19.81 -4.60
CA PHE A 135 11.42 21.08 -3.94
C PHE A 135 11.87 21.12 -2.47
N ALA A 136 11.71 20.02 -1.73
CA ALA A 136 12.20 19.92 -0.36
C ALA A 136 13.70 20.22 -0.26
N ARG A 137 14.51 19.71 -1.19
CA ARG A 137 15.95 20.01 -1.24
C ARG A 137 16.21 21.47 -1.58
N LYS A 138 15.53 22.02 -2.60
CA LYS A 138 15.68 23.43 -3.03
C LYS A 138 15.31 24.41 -1.90
N GLN A 139 14.28 24.08 -1.12
CA GLN A 139 13.73 24.91 -0.03
C GLN A 139 14.33 24.59 1.36
N ASN A 140 15.42 23.81 1.44
CA ASN A 140 16.11 23.45 2.69
C ASN A 140 15.25 22.69 3.74
N PHE A 141 14.30 21.88 3.28
CA PHE A 141 13.55 20.95 4.11
C PHE A 141 14.30 19.62 4.28
N LYS A 142 14.20 19.04 5.48
CA LYS A 142 14.69 17.71 5.82
C LYS A 142 13.52 16.76 5.97
N LEU A 143 13.75 15.52 5.51
CA LEU A 143 12.82 14.43 5.74
C LEU A 143 13.07 13.83 7.12
N ILE A 144 12.07 13.90 7.99
CA ILE A 144 12.08 13.23 9.30
C ILE A 144 11.02 12.14 9.35
N ARG A 145 11.20 11.18 10.24
CA ARG A 145 10.21 10.11 10.48
C ARG A 145 9.75 10.15 11.92
N HIS A 146 8.44 10.18 12.14
CA HIS A 146 7.82 10.13 13.46
C HIS A 146 6.63 9.17 13.43
N SER A 147 6.60 8.20 14.36
CA SER A 147 5.54 7.18 14.46
C SER A 147 5.25 6.47 13.13
N GLY A 148 6.31 6.15 12.37
CA GLY A 148 6.19 5.46 11.08
C GLY A 148 5.72 6.32 9.90
N ARG A 149 5.40 7.60 10.12
CA ARG A 149 5.02 8.58 9.10
C ARG A 149 6.21 9.47 8.75
N ALA A 150 6.26 9.93 7.50
CA ALA A 150 7.32 10.80 7.00
C ALA A 150 6.81 12.24 6.91
N TYR A 151 7.64 13.19 7.34
CA TYR A 151 7.33 14.61 7.33
C TYR A 151 8.49 15.42 6.74
N PHE A 152 8.17 16.49 6.01
CA PHE A 152 9.15 17.54 5.70
C PHE A 152 9.13 18.60 6.80
N VAL A 153 10.31 18.92 7.33
CA VAL A 153 10.50 19.99 8.33
C VAL A 153 11.63 20.89 7.86
N LYS A 154 11.47 22.21 8.03
CA LYS A 154 12.50 23.18 7.66
C LYS A 154 13.76 22.96 8.50
N SER A 155 14.93 23.08 7.88
CA SER A 155 16.18 22.90 8.61
C SER A 155 16.34 23.99 9.67
N GLY A 156 16.53 23.60 10.93
CA GLY A 156 16.74 24.54 12.04
C GLY A 156 15.49 24.80 12.91
N THR A 157 14.32 24.30 12.51
CA THR A 157 13.11 24.37 13.35
C THR A 157 13.27 23.46 14.56
N LYS A 158 13.11 24.02 15.78
CA LYS A 158 13.09 23.24 17.01
C LYS A 158 11.73 22.57 17.16
N ALA A 159 11.73 21.32 17.63
CA ALA A 159 10.51 20.63 18.03
C ALA A 159 9.99 21.24 19.34
N GLU A 160 9.38 22.42 19.23
CA GLU A 160 8.55 22.98 20.30
C GLU A 160 7.32 22.09 20.43
N GLY A 161 6.82 21.87 21.65
CA GLY A 161 5.80 20.86 22.02
C GLY A 161 4.42 20.98 21.36
N ARG A 162 4.33 21.56 20.17
CA ARG A 162 3.19 21.59 19.27
C ARG A 162 2.90 20.19 18.72
N ARG A 163 1.61 19.93 18.49
CA ARG A 163 1.13 18.66 17.90
C ARG A 163 1.44 18.60 16.40
N LEU A 164 1.67 17.40 15.88
CA LEU A 164 1.73 17.19 14.43
C LEU A 164 0.31 17.29 13.85
N ILE A 165 0.20 17.83 12.63
CA ILE A 165 -1.07 17.92 11.93
C ILE A 165 -1.61 16.53 11.59
N ASP A 166 -2.88 16.31 11.90
CA ASP A 166 -3.63 15.12 11.49
C ASP A 166 -4.13 15.25 10.05
N GLU A 167 -4.70 14.19 9.53
CA GLU A 167 -5.10 14.12 8.12
C GLU A 167 -6.29 15.02 7.79
N GLU A 168 -7.32 15.01 8.63
CA GLU A 168 -8.51 15.85 8.45
C GLU A 168 -8.14 17.33 8.48
N SER A 169 -7.31 17.74 9.44
CA SER A 169 -6.82 19.11 9.53
C SER A 169 -5.93 19.49 8.35
N PHE A 170 -5.13 18.56 7.81
CA PHE A 170 -4.30 18.83 6.64
C PHE A 170 -5.13 18.99 5.36
N GLU A 171 -6.21 18.22 5.21
CA GLU A 171 -7.16 18.35 4.10
C GLU A 171 -7.94 19.67 4.13
N ALA A 172 -8.04 20.32 5.29
CA ALA A 172 -8.67 21.64 5.42
C ALA A 172 -7.75 22.82 5.06
N ILE A 173 -6.45 22.60 4.82
CA ILE A 173 -5.51 23.68 4.46
C ILE A 173 -5.96 24.36 3.15
N PRO A 174 -5.91 25.70 3.04
CA PRO A 174 -6.35 26.41 1.84
C PRO A 174 -5.69 25.99 0.53
N TYR A 175 -6.47 25.94 -0.55
CA TYR A 175 -6.02 25.50 -1.88
C TYR A 175 -4.91 26.37 -2.48
N TYR A 176 -4.93 27.68 -2.23
CA TYR A 176 -3.93 28.60 -2.78
C TYR A 176 -2.49 28.24 -2.36
N LEU A 177 -2.33 27.60 -1.19
CA LEU A 177 -1.03 27.11 -0.69
C LEU A 177 -0.50 25.90 -1.49
N LEU A 178 -1.35 25.23 -2.26
CA LEU A 178 -1.02 24.03 -3.05
C LEU A 178 -0.82 24.33 -4.55
N SER A 179 -1.05 25.58 -4.95
CA SER A 179 -1.05 26.02 -6.35
C SER A 179 0.34 26.34 -6.89
N ASN A 180 1.25 26.87 -6.06
CA ASN A 180 2.59 27.26 -6.49
C ASN A 180 3.64 26.20 -6.18
N ASP A 181 4.20 25.58 -7.22
CA ASP A 181 5.25 24.57 -7.11
C ASP A 181 6.54 25.09 -6.48
N GLU A 182 6.91 26.34 -6.73
CA GLU A 182 8.22 26.86 -6.32
C GLU A 182 8.30 27.13 -4.82
N THR A 183 7.17 27.48 -4.20
CA THR A 183 7.06 27.87 -2.79
C THR A 183 6.22 26.91 -1.96
N LEU A 184 5.64 25.87 -2.57
CA LEU A 184 4.72 24.89 -1.97
C LEU A 184 5.00 24.54 -0.50
N LEU A 185 6.19 23.99 -0.20
CA LEU A 185 6.49 23.53 1.16
C LEU A 185 6.71 24.70 2.12
N THR A 186 7.23 25.82 1.63
CA THR A 186 7.43 27.02 2.43
C THR A 186 6.09 27.63 2.80
N ASP A 187 5.16 27.75 1.85
CA ASP A 187 3.83 28.33 2.06
C ASP A 187 3.02 27.50 3.05
N ILE A 188 3.01 26.17 2.89
CA ILE A 188 2.35 25.27 3.84
C ILE A 188 3.00 25.37 5.22
N ALA A 189 4.32 25.36 5.32
CA ALA A 189 5.00 25.44 6.62
C ALA A 189 4.72 26.76 7.33
N SER A 190 4.75 27.88 6.60
CA SER A 190 4.42 29.20 7.13
C SER A 190 2.97 29.31 7.58
N TYR A 191 2.04 28.72 6.84
CA TYR A 191 0.64 28.63 7.26
C TYR A 191 0.48 27.83 8.55
N LEU A 192 1.11 26.64 8.64
CA LEU A 192 1.06 25.83 9.86
C LEU A 192 1.64 26.55 11.06
N GLU A 193 2.73 27.31 10.86
CA GLU A 193 3.41 28.03 11.93
C GLU A 193 2.64 29.25 12.45
N ALA A 194 2.01 30.01 11.53
CA ALA A 194 1.37 31.29 11.81
C ALA A 194 -0.14 31.17 12.12
N GLU A 195 -0.85 30.27 11.43
CA GLU A 195 -2.32 30.22 11.44
C GLU A 195 -2.86 29.02 12.23
N THR A 196 -1.99 28.14 12.75
CA THR A 196 -2.43 26.92 13.44
C THR A 196 -1.58 26.60 14.67
N ASP A 197 -2.12 25.75 15.55
CA ASP A 197 -1.39 25.20 16.71
C ASP A 197 -0.49 24.00 16.34
N PHE A 198 -0.37 23.68 15.05
CA PHE A 198 0.43 22.55 14.59
C PHE A 198 1.91 22.91 14.50
N HIS A 199 2.75 21.89 14.68
CA HIS A 199 4.16 21.99 14.32
C HIS A 199 4.26 22.08 12.78
N PRO A 200 5.15 22.93 12.22
CA PRO A 200 5.34 23.09 10.76
C PRO A 200 6.05 21.88 10.13
N ALA A 201 5.44 20.71 10.27
CA ALA A 201 5.83 19.44 9.74
C ALA A 201 4.80 18.95 8.74
N ILE A 202 5.20 18.88 7.48
CA ILE A 202 4.31 18.61 6.36
C ILE A 202 4.26 17.10 6.10
N PRO A 203 3.11 16.42 6.28
CA PRO A 203 2.99 14.99 6.03
C PRO A 203 3.16 14.66 4.54
N VAL A 204 4.24 13.95 4.21
CA VAL A 204 4.69 13.74 2.82
C VAL A 204 3.64 13.02 1.98
N ASN A 205 3.11 11.91 2.48
CA ASN A 205 2.17 11.08 1.72
C ASN A 205 0.82 11.78 1.55
N ILE A 206 0.36 12.53 2.55
CA ILE A 206 -0.90 13.26 2.49
C ILE A 206 -0.78 14.38 1.45
N LEU A 207 0.32 15.14 1.48
CA LEU A 207 0.60 16.17 0.47
C LEU A 207 0.61 15.59 -0.95
N ILE A 208 1.31 14.48 -1.20
CA ILE A 208 1.37 13.88 -2.54
C ILE A 208 -0.03 13.47 -3.02
N ARG A 209 -0.86 12.87 -2.14
CA ARG A 209 -2.23 12.49 -2.47
C ARG A 209 -3.08 13.71 -2.80
N ARG A 210 -2.98 14.76 -2.00
CA ARG A 210 -3.74 16.00 -2.19
C ARG A 210 -3.35 16.70 -3.49
N LEU A 211 -2.06 16.81 -3.78
CA LEU A 211 -1.60 17.33 -5.08
C LEU A 211 -2.02 16.44 -6.24
N LYS A 212 -2.00 15.11 -6.06
CA LYS A 212 -2.48 14.17 -7.08
C LYS A 212 -3.95 14.38 -7.41
N TYR A 213 -4.77 14.61 -6.40
CA TYR A 213 -6.20 14.92 -6.58
C TYR A 213 -6.39 16.25 -7.33
N LEU A 214 -5.69 17.30 -6.88
CA LEU A 214 -5.85 18.64 -7.45
C LEU A 214 -5.32 18.76 -8.88
N ARG A 215 -4.15 18.16 -9.16
CA ARG A 215 -3.47 18.24 -10.47
C ARG A 215 -3.86 17.14 -11.44
N GLY A 216 -4.39 16.03 -10.91
CA GLY A 216 -4.96 14.97 -11.72
C GLY A 216 -6.21 15.43 -12.50
N CYS A 217 -6.82 16.55 -12.11
CA CYS A 217 -7.89 17.20 -12.88
C CYS A 217 -7.38 17.97 -14.11
N ASP A 218 -6.12 18.41 -14.15
CA ASP A 218 -5.57 19.23 -15.24
C ASP A 218 -4.94 18.40 -16.38
N GLU A 219 -4.34 17.25 -16.08
CA GLU A 219 -3.61 16.45 -17.10
C GLU A 219 -4.53 15.70 -18.08
N TYR A 220 -5.85 15.69 -17.86
CA TYR A 220 -6.87 15.14 -18.78
C TYR A 220 -7.78 16.19 -19.42
N CYS A 221 -7.72 17.47 -19.02
CA CYS A 221 -8.68 18.50 -19.47
C CYS A 221 -8.12 19.54 -20.45
N CYS A 222 -6.83 19.50 -20.80
CA CYS A 222 -6.21 20.59 -21.56
C CYS A 222 -5.48 20.11 -22.83
N GLU A 223 -6.25 19.60 -23.80
CA GLU A 223 -5.92 19.75 -25.23
C GLU A 223 -6.85 20.79 -25.85
N VAL A 224 -6.79 22.05 -25.40
CA VAL A 224 -7.47 23.16 -26.11
C VAL A 224 -6.52 24.35 -26.22
N ASN A 225 -6.55 24.95 -27.41
CA ASN A 225 -5.56 25.82 -28.04
C ASN A 225 -4.92 26.93 -27.17
N PRO A 226 -3.63 27.24 -27.39
CA PRO A 226 -2.94 28.34 -26.74
C PRO A 226 -3.37 29.66 -27.41
N GLY A 227 -4.31 30.37 -26.80
CA GLY A 227 -4.75 31.66 -27.36
C GLY A 227 -5.68 32.50 -26.49
N GLU A 228 -6.34 31.92 -25.48
CA GLU A 228 -7.25 32.68 -24.62
C GLU A 228 -6.72 32.72 -23.18
N ASN A 229 -6.71 33.93 -22.61
CA ASN A 229 -6.34 34.17 -21.22
C ASN A 229 -7.33 33.43 -20.31
N CYS A 230 -6.98 32.23 -19.89
CA CYS A 230 -7.68 31.50 -18.86
C CYS A 230 -7.35 32.14 -17.49
N GLU A 231 -8.14 33.12 -17.08
CA GLU A 231 -8.30 33.34 -15.65
C GLU A 231 -8.91 32.07 -15.04
N PRO A 232 -8.42 31.60 -13.87
CA PRO A 232 -8.99 30.43 -13.23
C PRO A 232 -10.39 30.78 -12.73
N ARG A 233 -11.40 30.52 -13.56
CA ARG A 233 -12.79 30.57 -13.14
C ARG A 233 -13.03 29.44 -12.15
N CYS A 234 -12.93 29.79 -10.88
CA CYS A 234 -13.71 29.17 -9.82
C CYS A 234 -15.21 29.47 -10.04
N GLU A 235 -15.76 29.05 -11.17
CA GLU A 235 -17.20 29.00 -11.42
C GLU A 235 -17.52 27.53 -11.60
N THR A 236 -18.11 26.95 -10.54
CA THR A 236 -19.03 25.80 -10.58
C THR A 236 -19.19 25.18 -11.99
N HIS A 237 -18.22 24.36 -12.41
CA HIS A 237 -18.26 23.82 -13.77
C HIS A 237 -19.22 22.62 -13.82
N PRO A 238 -20.24 22.61 -14.70
CA PRO A 238 -21.36 21.66 -14.64
C PRO A 238 -21.11 20.25 -15.18
N ASN A 239 -19.87 19.74 -15.23
CA ASN A 239 -19.59 18.39 -15.74
C ASN A 239 -19.05 17.40 -14.70
N TYR A 240 -19.04 17.76 -13.42
CA TYR A 240 -18.78 16.79 -12.34
C TYR A 240 -19.97 15.90 -11.99
N MET A 241 -21.13 16.10 -12.64
CA MET A 241 -22.21 15.13 -12.55
C MET A 241 -21.88 13.89 -13.38
N ASP A 242 -21.42 13.97 -14.63
CA ASP A 242 -21.36 12.78 -15.51
C ASP A 242 -20.30 11.73 -15.10
N ASP A 243 -19.09 12.12 -14.70
CA ASP A 243 -18.05 11.15 -14.29
C ASP A 243 -18.20 10.68 -12.83
N ALA A 244 -18.70 11.54 -11.92
CA ALA A 244 -19.07 11.10 -10.58
C ALA A 244 -20.32 10.23 -10.62
N ILE A 245 -21.27 10.47 -11.55
CA ILE A 245 -22.37 9.56 -11.88
C ILE A 245 -21.78 8.27 -12.43
N HIS A 246 -20.79 8.28 -13.33
CA HIS A 246 -20.20 7.05 -13.87
C HIS A 246 -19.48 6.21 -12.79
N VAL A 247 -18.69 6.83 -11.91
CA VAL A 247 -18.05 6.12 -10.77
C VAL A 247 -19.11 5.66 -9.76
N ASN A 248 -20.07 6.51 -9.40
CA ASN A 248 -21.16 6.12 -8.50
C ASN A 248 -22.02 5.01 -9.12
N ASP A 249 -22.23 4.99 -10.43
CA ASP A 249 -22.97 3.95 -11.15
C ASP A 249 -22.18 2.65 -11.20
N MET A 250 -20.87 2.72 -11.40
CA MET A 250 -19.97 1.56 -11.31
C MET A 250 -19.96 0.95 -9.91
N ILE A 251 -19.84 1.80 -8.88
CA ILE A 251 -19.88 1.38 -7.48
C ILE A 251 -21.26 0.84 -7.11
N SER A 252 -22.33 1.53 -7.49
CA SER A 252 -23.73 1.10 -7.28
C SER A 252 -24.03 -0.22 -7.98
N ARG A 253 -23.49 -0.41 -9.18
CA ARG A 253 -23.58 -1.67 -9.93
C ARG A 253 -22.79 -2.79 -9.23
N ALA A 254 -21.58 -2.50 -8.76
CA ALA A 254 -20.76 -3.46 -8.03
C ALA A 254 -21.39 -3.89 -6.70
N VAL A 255 -21.97 -2.94 -5.95
CA VAL A 255 -22.76 -3.21 -4.74
C VAL A 255 -23.98 -4.04 -5.11
N SER A 256 -24.78 -3.62 -6.09
CA SER A 256 -26.01 -4.32 -6.52
C SER A 256 -25.75 -5.76 -7.00
N MET A 257 -24.68 -5.97 -7.77
CA MET A 257 -24.29 -7.31 -8.21
C MET A 257 -23.82 -8.18 -7.06
N SER A 258 -23.08 -7.60 -6.11
CA SER A 258 -22.59 -8.33 -4.94
C SER A 258 -23.74 -8.70 -4.00
N THR A 259 -24.66 -7.78 -3.72
CA THR A 259 -25.85 -8.04 -2.90
C THR A 259 -26.78 -9.06 -3.57
N ALA A 260 -26.96 -9.01 -4.89
CA ALA A 260 -27.73 -10.02 -5.64
C ALA A 260 -27.09 -11.41 -5.58
N LYS A 261 -25.74 -11.51 -5.64
CA LYS A 261 -25.03 -12.79 -5.45
C LYS A 261 -25.13 -13.28 -4.02
N LEU A 262 -25.03 -12.40 -3.03
CA LEU A 262 -25.24 -12.73 -1.62
C LEU A 262 -26.63 -13.37 -1.42
N ASP A 263 -27.65 -12.71 -1.96
CA ASP A 263 -29.04 -13.18 -1.87
C ASP A 263 -29.22 -14.51 -2.58
N LYS A 264 -28.70 -14.67 -3.79
CA LYS A 264 -28.85 -15.90 -4.57
C LYS A 264 -28.12 -17.11 -3.98
N PHE A 265 -26.88 -16.93 -3.55
CA PHE A 265 -26.01 -18.06 -3.17
C PHE A 265 -26.00 -18.38 -1.68
N TYR A 266 -26.35 -17.41 -0.84
CA TYR A 266 -26.28 -17.57 0.61
C TYR A 266 -27.66 -17.46 1.26
N LEU A 267 -28.44 -16.41 0.98
CA LEU A 267 -29.79 -16.28 1.56
C LEU A 267 -30.76 -17.31 0.95
N GLY A 268 -30.86 -17.39 -0.37
CA GLY A 268 -31.73 -18.32 -1.10
C GLY A 268 -31.35 -19.80 -0.97
N ARG A 269 -30.16 -20.08 -0.42
CA ARG A 269 -29.72 -21.44 -0.05
C ARG A 269 -29.77 -21.69 1.46
N ASN A 270 -30.42 -20.81 2.22
CA ASN A 270 -30.54 -20.88 3.69
C ASN A 270 -29.19 -20.98 4.44
N LYS A 271 -28.10 -20.47 3.84
CA LYS A 271 -26.78 -20.38 4.51
C LYS A 271 -26.67 -19.15 5.42
N LEU A 272 -27.52 -18.16 5.20
CA LEU A 272 -27.68 -16.95 6.00
C LEU A 272 -29.17 -16.74 6.28
N ASN A 273 -29.48 -16.18 7.43
CA ASN A 273 -30.82 -15.62 7.67
C ASN A 273 -30.90 -14.16 7.17
N SER A 274 -32.10 -13.61 7.09
CA SER A 274 -32.33 -12.25 6.57
C SER A 274 -31.61 -11.16 7.37
N HIS A 275 -31.42 -11.36 8.66
CA HIS A 275 -30.75 -10.42 9.55
C HIS A 275 -29.23 -10.40 9.30
N GLU A 276 -28.62 -11.58 9.18
CA GLU A 276 -27.21 -11.76 8.83
C GLU A 276 -26.89 -11.25 7.42
N ALA A 277 -27.81 -11.48 6.47
CA ALA A 277 -27.70 -10.92 5.14
C ALA A 277 -27.72 -9.38 5.18
N GLY A 278 -28.54 -8.78 6.04
CA GLY A 278 -28.57 -7.33 6.26
C GLY A 278 -27.21 -6.76 6.68
N PHE A 279 -26.55 -7.38 7.67
CA PHE A 279 -25.21 -6.96 8.11
C PHE A 279 -24.16 -7.06 7.01
N LEU A 280 -24.19 -8.15 6.24
CA LEU A 280 -23.24 -8.35 5.14
C LEU A 280 -23.48 -7.36 4.00
N LYS A 281 -24.73 -6.97 3.72
CA LYS A 281 -25.05 -5.92 2.73
C LYS A 281 -24.52 -4.55 3.15
N ALA A 282 -24.63 -4.21 4.44
CA ALA A 282 -24.06 -2.99 4.99
C ALA A 282 -22.52 -3.00 4.89
N ALA A 283 -21.88 -4.09 5.29
CA ALA A 283 -20.43 -4.27 5.14
C ALA A 283 -19.96 -4.19 3.68
N ILE A 284 -20.74 -4.70 2.72
CA ILE A 284 -20.48 -4.57 1.27
C ILE A 284 -20.48 -3.11 0.82
N ALA A 285 -21.43 -2.32 1.30
CA ALA A 285 -21.52 -0.90 0.97
C ALA A 285 -20.30 -0.13 1.51
N ASP A 286 -19.91 -0.39 2.76
CA ASP A 286 -18.74 0.26 3.36
C ASP A 286 -17.44 -0.12 2.64
N MET A 287 -17.27 -1.40 2.28
CA MET A 287 -16.11 -1.83 1.50
C MET A 287 -16.05 -1.13 0.14
N ALA A 288 -17.19 -0.96 -0.54
CA ALA A 288 -17.25 -0.29 -1.83
C ALA A 288 -16.97 1.22 -1.70
N TRP A 289 -17.48 1.85 -0.63
CA TRP A 289 -17.19 3.23 -0.29
C TRP A 289 -15.71 3.44 0.01
N ASP A 290 -15.07 2.56 0.78
CA ASP A 290 -13.63 2.62 1.05
C ASP A 290 -12.79 2.45 -0.22
N ILE A 291 -13.21 1.57 -1.14
CA ILE A 291 -12.56 1.39 -2.44
C ILE A 291 -12.69 2.66 -3.29
N GLN A 292 -13.88 3.28 -3.33
CA GLN A 292 -14.16 4.50 -4.09
C GLN A 292 -13.25 5.65 -3.66
N HIS A 293 -12.99 5.77 -2.36
CA HIS A 293 -12.24 6.89 -1.78
C HIS A 293 -10.77 6.54 -1.49
N GLY A 294 -10.30 5.36 -1.92
CA GLY A 294 -8.90 4.95 -1.77
C GLY A 294 -8.46 4.74 -0.31
N PHE A 295 -9.40 4.50 0.60
CA PHE A 295 -9.10 4.22 2.00
C PHE A 295 -8.36 2.88 2.15
N SER A 296 -7.51 2.79 3.17
CA SER A 296 -6.87 1.52 3.53
C SER A 296 -7.94 0.52 3.93
N CYS A 297 -8.08 -0.57 3.17
CA CYS A 297 -8.98 -1.66 3.56
C CYS A 297 -8.66 -2.06 5.00
N HIS A 298 -9.59 -1.80 5.91
CA HIS A 298 -9.56 -2.38 7.23
C HIS A 298 -9.62 -3.91 7.05
N GLY A 299 -9.09 -4.68 8.00
CA GLY A 299 -9.22 -6.14 7.91
C GLY A 299 -10.69 -6.50 7.73
N LEU A 300 -11.04 -7.44 6.86
CA LEU A 300 -12.44 -7.73 6.51
C LEU A 300 -13.38 -7.99 7.70
N HIS A 301 -12.83 -8.46 8.83
CA HIS A 301 -13.53 -8.56 10.12
C HIS A 301 -14.09 -7.22 10.60
N TYR A 302 -13.34 -6.12 10.44
CA TYR A 302 -13.73 -4.77 10.85
C TYR A 302 -15.06 -4.34 10.23
N TYR A 303 -15.23 -4.52 8.92
CA TYR A 303 -16.47 -4.11 8.23
C TYR A 303 -17.71 -4.83 8.76
N LEU A 304 -17.57 -6.04 9.28
CA LEU A 304 -18.69 -6.80 9.82
C LEU A 304 -18.90 -6.58 11.32
N ASP A 305 -17.81 -6.35 12.06
CA ASP A 305 -17.83 -6.04 13.50
C ASP A 305 -18.60 -4.74 13.79
N THR A 306 -18.58 -3.78 12.87
CA THR A 306 -19.41 -2.54 12.94
C THR A 306 -20.90 -2.82 13.04
N TYR A 307 -21.38 -3.95 12.52
CA TYR A 307 -22.80 -4.28 12.43
C TYR A 307 -23.23 -5.43 13.32
N ILE A 308 -22.28 -6.26 13.75
CA ILE A 308 -22.53 -7.39 14.65
C ILE A 308 -21.90 -7.08 16.00
N ASN A 309 -22.73 -6.68 16.96
CA ASN A 309 -22.29 -6.44 18.33
C ASN A 309 -21.52 -7.64 18.88
N SER A 310 -20.24 -7.43 19.24
CA SER A 310 -19.36 -8.46 19.81
C SER A 310 -19.08 -9.64 18.88
N LEU A 311 -18.80 -9.39 17.60
CA LEU A 311 -18.39 -10.44 16.66
C LEU A 311 -17.02 -11.00 17.04
N SER A 312 -17.01 -12.19 17.64
CA SER A 312 -15.75 -12.88 17.93
C SER A 312 -15.03 -13.28 16.64
N ARG A 313 -13.69 -13.27 16.72
CA ARG A 313 -12.84 -13.59 15.58
C ARG A 313 -13.03 -15.03 15.08
N GLU A 314 -13.27 -15.97 15.99
CA GLU A 314 -13.52 -17.38 15.67
C GLU A 314 -14.82 -17.56 14.88
N VAL A 315 -15.88 -16.83 15.25
CA VAL A 315 -17.15 -16.84 14.51
C VAL A 315 -16.98 -16.20 13.13
N TYR A 316 -16.22 -15.11 13.05
CA TYR A 316 -15.88 -14.49 11.77
C TYR A 316 -15.13 -15.43 10.83
N GLU A 317 -14.03 -16.05 11.29
CA GLU A 317 -13.17 -16.93 10.49
C GLU A 317 -13.92 -18.19 10.04
N SER A 318 -14.73 -18.78 10.92
CA SER A 318 -15.48 -20.02 10.61
C SER A 318 -16.70 -19.81 9.72
N LYS A 319 -17.39 -18.66 9.82
CA LYS A 319 -18.70 -18.47 9.19
C LYS A 319 -18.73 -17.39 8.10
N TYR A 320 -18.06 -16.25 8.30
CA TYR A 320 -18.27 -15.06 7.49
C TYR A 320 -17.10 -14.69 6.57
N GLN A 321 -15.87 -15.07 6.93
CA GLN A 321 -14.66 -14.70 6.19
C GLN A 321 -14.74 -15.06 4.70
N ASN A 322 -15.04 -16.32 4.38
CA ASN A 322 -15.14 -16.78 2.99
C ASN A 322 -16.24 -16.06 2.20
N ILE A 323 -17.32 -15.64 2.88
CA ILE A 323 -18.43 -14.92 2.26
C ILE A 323 -17.97 -13.50 1.91
N LEU A 324 -17.36 -12.79 2.87
CA LEU A 324 -16.86 -11.43 2.68
C LEU A 324 -15.71 -11.36 1.67
N GLU A 325 -14.79 -12.32 1.67
CA GLU A 325 -13.74 -12.41 0.65
C GLU A 325 -14.33 -12.59 -0.76
N TYR A 326 -15.35 -13.44 -0.89
CA TYR A 326 -16.05 -13.66 -2.15
C TYR A 326 -16.82 -12.40 -2.61
N MET A 327 -17.44 -11.68 -1.68
CA MET A 327 -18.13 -10.43 -1.96
C MET A 327 -17.15 -9.33 -2.37
N LEU A 328 -16.05 -9.14 -1.63
CA LEU A 328 -15.00 -8.19 -1.99
C LEU A 328 -14.42 -8.49 -3.38
N LYS A 329 -14.18 -9.77 -3.69
CA LYS A 329 -13.74 -10.19 -5.03
C LYS A 329 -14.77 -9.80 -6.08
N THR A 330 -16.06 -10.01 -5.82
CA THR A 330 -17.13 -9.64 -6.75
C THR A 330 -17.17 -8.13 -7.00
N ILE A 331 -17.09 -7.31 -5.94
CA ILE A 331 -17.04 -5.83 -6.05
C ILE A 331 -15.89 -5.42 -6.98
N LYS A 332 -14.67 -5.90 -6.69
CA LYS A 332 -13.47 -5.57 -7.46
C LYS A 332 -13.57 -6.01 -8.92
N THR A 333 -14.06 -7.22 -9.19
CA THR A 333 -14.23 -7.71 -10.56
C THR A 333 -15.26 -6.89 -11.34
N THR A 334 -16.38 -6.53 -10.72
CA THR A 334 -17.42 -5.72 -11.38
C THR A 334 -16.94 -4.31 -11.67
N ILE A 335 -16.20 -3.68 -10.75
CA ILE A 335 -15.57 -2.37 -10.97
C ILE A 335 -14.58 -2.44 -12.13
N ALA A 336 -13.66 -3.42 -12.11
CA ALA A 336 -12.66 -3.59 -13.17
C ALA A 336 -13.29 -3.83 -14.55
N GLN A 337 -14.35 -4.64 -14.64
CA GLN A 337 -15.08 -4.88 -15.89
C GLN A 337 -15.78 -3.62 -16.41
N SER A 338 -16.19 -2.72 -15.52
CA SER A 338 -16.85 -1.47 -15.89
C SER A 338 -15.86 -0.36 -16.25
N MET A 339 -14.54 -0.61 -16.12
CA MET A 339 -13.46 0.29 -16.55
C MET A 339 -12.93 -0.04 -17.95
N VAL A 340 -13.24 -1.23 -18.47
CA VAL A 340 -12.73 -1.75 -19.76
C VAL A 340 -13.75 -1.60 -20.90
N ASN A 341 -15.03 -1.35 -20.55
CA ASN A 341 -16.07 -0.91 -21.46
C ASN A 341 -16.29 0.58 -21.27
#